data_AF-A0A3P9D338-F1
#
_entry.id   AF-A0A3P9D338-F1
#
_cell.length_a   1.000
_cell.length_b   1.000
_cell.length_c   1.000
_cell.angle_alpha   90.00
_cell.angle_beta   90.00
_cell.angle_gamma   90.00
#
_symmetry.space_group_name_H-M   'P 1'
#
loop_
_entity.id
_entity.type
_entity.pdbx_description
1 polymer ?
#
loop_
_entity_poly.entity_id
_entity_poly.type
_entity_poly.pdbx_seq_one_letter_code
_entity_poly.pdbx_strand_id
1 'polypeptide(L)'
;MSAISRAEFFTDIILSIDETPFKDKGTLKNIVESRKDCYSYEKKGSCYRVKGTFEQLHKLVRRCQRATDHHSTATHGRTGQHSHHASTRVKSVEVSRVVMDYINKKCDEKLGKILGNCSLVPVPQSDITARITFRPQSDSFRQAAFVRQRFITFYQRVASDLHIISVPGDLHEQNKLQRKFPTLIFEPSNNKLTVMGPFPHIAEFKEFLWKNRSTKRLVSKTPTDSLSNRISASSSAHKDPDDESCPICMETIVRNKKKTLRCKHSFCSDCLEKAFVYKPVCPTCGELYGTLKGTQPDGGTMEVTKNTSPLPGYEKYGTIVIHYYIPRGIQKEEHPSPGQPYEGASRTAYLPDSPEGRMVLGLLRRAFDQRLIFTIGRSTTSGRNNTVTWNDIHHKTSTHGGPTHYGYPDPEYLSRVRDELKVKGIE
;
A
#
# COMPACT_ATOMS: atom_id res chain seq x y z
N MET A 1 16.05 -45.02 6.24
CA MET A 1 14.84 -44.64 5.48
C MET A 1 13.72 -44.35 6.48
N SER A 2 13.37 -43.08 6.67
CA SER A 2 12.12 -42.65 7.31
C SER A 2 11.85 -41.25 6.81
N ALA A 3 10.92 -41.13 5.87
CA ALA A 3 10.48 -39.86 5.32
C ALA A 3 9.50 -39.22 6.32
N ILE A 4 9.98 -38.24 7.09
CA ILE A 4 9.11 -37.39 7.90
C ILE A 4 8.56 -36.28 7.01
N SER A 5 7.24 -36.29 6.94
CA SER A 5 6.32 -35.55 6.10
C SER A 5 6.51 -34.04 6.10
N ARG A 6 6.39 -33.44 4.90
CA ARG A 6 6.10 -32.02 4.66
C ARG A 6 4.87 -31.62 5.48
N ALA A 7 5.03 -30.68 6.42
CA ALA A 7 3.89 -30.00 7.02
C ALA A 7 3.28 -29.05 5.98
N GLU A 8 2.27 -29.53 5.25
CA GLU A 8 1.35 -28.69 4.49
C GLU A 8 0.38 -28.04 5.48
N PHE A 9 0.53 -26.73 5.69
CA PHE A 9 -0.37 -25.93 6.51
C PHE A 9 -1.71 -25.78 5.77
N PHE A 10 -2.81 -26.00 6.50
CA PHE A 10 -4.23 -26.13 6.06
C PHE A 10 -4.66 -27.54 5.61
N THR A 11 -4.88 -28.45 6.56
CA THR A 11 -5.39 -29.81 6.27
C THR A 11 -6.91 -29.94 6.21
N ASP A 12 -7.70 -28.91 6.52
CA ASP A 12 -9.15 -29.09 6.69
C ASP A 12 -9.99 -27.89 6.20
N ILE A 13 -9.81 -27.47 4.95
CA ILE A 13 -10.71 -26.50 4.33
C ILE A 13 -11.95 -27.25 3.80
N ILE A 14 -13.14 -26.79 4.16
CA ILE A 14 -14.42 -27.34 3.68
C ILE A 14 -15.07 -26.30 2.77
N LEU A 15 -15.11 -26.60 1.48
CA LEU A 15 -15.81 -25.82 0.46
C LEU A 15 -17.27 -26.29 0.38
N SER A 16 -18.22 -25.36 0.52
CA SER A 16 -19.65 -25.66 0.31
C SER A 16 -20.07 -25.13 -1.05
N ILE A 17 -20.58 -26.03 -1.91
CA ILE A 17 -21.00 -25.74 -3.28
C ILE A 17 -22.50 -25.98 -3.38
N ASP A 18 -23.28 -24.93 -3.62
CA ASP A 18 -24.72 -25.05 -3.86
C ASP A 18 -24.99 -25.51 -5.30
N GLU A 19 -25.90 -26.47 -5.48
CA GLU A 19 -26.36 -26.97 -6.77
C GLU A 19 -27.35 -25.99 -7.45
N THR A 20 -27.98 -25.08 -6.70
CA THR A 20 -29.00 -24.16 -7.22
C THR A 20 -28.56 -23.31 -8.42
N PRO A 21 -27.29 -22.87 -8.55
CA PRO A 21 -26.84 -22.08 -9.71
C PRO A 21 -26.57 -22.92 -10.97
N PHE A 22 -26.57 -24.25 -10.87
CA PHE A 22 -26.26 -25.15 -11.99
C PHE A 22 -27.55 -25.64 -12.66
N LYS A 23 -27.78 -25.22 -13.92
CA LYS A 23 -28.95 -25.67 -14.70
C LYS A 23 -28.94 -27.19 -14.96
N ASP A 24 -27.77 -27.79 -15.15
CA ASP A 24 -27.60 -29.25 -15.22
C ASP A 24 -26.87 -29.77 -13.97
N LYS A 25 -27.63 -30.47 -13.13
CA LYS A 25 -27.12 -31.10 -11.89
C LYS A 25 -26.15 -32.25 -12.18
N GLY A 26 -26.25 -32.87 -13.37
CA GLY A 26 -25.32 -33.92 -13.82
C GLY A 26 -23.91 -33.39 -14.06
N THR A 27 -23.79 -32.19 -14.63
CA THR A 27 -22.50 -31.52 -14.87
C THR A 27 -21.77 -31.20 -13.56
N LEU A 28 -22.46 -30.64 -12.56
CA LEU A 28 -21.83 -30.39 -11.25
C LEU A 28 -21.41 -31.69 -10.57
N LYS A 29 -22.27 -32.72 -10.61
CA LYS A 29 -21.93 -34.05 -10.11
C LYS A 29 -20.67 -34.58 -10.80
N ASN A 30 -20.59 -34.55 -12.12
CA ASN A 30 -19.40 -35.00 -12.85
C ASN A 30 -18.13 -34.20 -12.51
N ILE A 31 -18.25 -32.90 -12.24
CA ILE A 31 -17.09 -32.06 -11.87
C ILE A 31 -16.54 -32.46 -10.50
N VAL A 32 -17.41 -32.63 -9.50
CA VAL A 32 -17.03 -33.06 -8.14
C VAL A 32 -16.58 -34.52 -8.14
N GLU A 33 -17.21 -35.37 -8.95
CA GLU A 33 -16.94 -36.81 -8.98
C GLU A 33 -15.77 -37.21 -9.89
N SER A 34 -15.34 -36.34 -10.81
CA SER A 34 -14.21 -36.64 -11.71
C SER A 34 -12.84 -36.67 -11.00
N ARG A 35 -12.75 -36.19 -9.76
CA ARG A 35 -11.49 -36.13 -8.98
C ARG A 35 -11.67 -36.50 -7.50
N LYS A 36 -12.45 -37.56 -7.23
CA LYS A 36 -12.63 -38.12 -5.87
C LYS A 36 -11.33 -38.64 -5.25
N ASP A 37 -10.31 -38.88 -6.07
CA ASP A 37 -8.95 -39.25 -5.68
C ASP A 37 -8.20 -38.10 -4.99
N CYS A 38 -8.62 -36.85 -5.22
CA CYS A 38 -7.92 -35.66 -4.74
C CYS A 38 -8.56 -35.00 -3.51
N TYR A 39 -9.83 -35.28 -3.20
CA TYR A 39 -10.53 -34.67 -2.06
C TYR A 39 -11.72 -35.54 -1.66
N SER A 40 -12.12 -35.44 -0.39
CA SER A 40 -13.34 -36.09 0.09
C SER A 40 -14.54 -35.16 -0.11
N TYR A 41 -15.73 -35.71 -0.33
CA TYR A 41 -16.94 -34.90 -0.45
C TYR A 41 -18.16 -35.62 0.13
N GLU A 42 -19.10 -34.86 0.67
CA GLU A 42 -20.43 -35.33 1.07
C GLU A 42 -21.50 -34.48 0.38
N LYS A 43 -22.59 -35.10 -0.07
CA LYS A 43 -23.77 -34.37 -0.56
C LYS A 43 -24.82 -34.31 0.55
N LYS A 44 -25.27 -33.11 0.90
CA LYS A 44 -26.38 -32.87 1.84
C LYS A 44 -27.42 -31.98 1.16
N GLY A 45 -28.56 -32.56 0.80
CA GLY A 45 -29.62 -31.85 0.08
C GLY A 45 -29.14 -31.32 -1.27
N SER A 46 -29.29 -30.01 -1.50
CA SER A 46 -28.82 -29.30 -2.70
C SER A 46 -27.37 -28.79 -2.58
N CYS A 47 -26.57 -29.26 -1.63
CA CYS A 47 -25.21 -28.77 -1.42
C CYS A 47 -24.19 -29.90 -1.35
N TYR A 48 -23.05 -29.72 -2.03
CA TYR A 48 -21.85 -30.53 -1.83
C TYR A 48 -20.92 -29.85 -0.83
N ARG A 49 -20.50 -30.58 0.19
CA ARG A 49 -19.41 -30.17 1.08
C ARG A 49 -18.17 -30.95 0.68
N VAL A 50 -17.15 -30.25 0.21
CA VAL A 50 -15.92 -30.83 -0.31
C VAL A 50 -14.76 -30.45 0.58
N LYS A 51 -14.05 -31.46 1.10
CA LYS A 51 -12.94 -31.31 2.04
C LYS A 51 -11.63 -31.77 1.39
N GLY A 52 -10.68 -30.85 1.29
CA GLY A 52 -9.36 -31.06 0.69
C GLY A 52 -8.43 -29.89 0.96
N THR A 53 -7.22 -29.93 0.38
CA THR A 53 -6.24 -28.84 0.49
C THR A 53 -6.70 -27.62 -0.31
N PHE A 54 -6.15 -26.44 0.03
CA PHE A 54 -6.48 -25.19 -0.66
C PHE A 54 -6.31 -25.29 -2.17
N GLU A 55 -5.22 -25.89 -2.64
CA GLU A 55 -4.92 -26.02 -4.07
C GLU A 55 -5.92 -26.93 -4.79
N GLN A 56 -6.37 -28.00 -4.14
CA GLN A 56 -7.37 -28.92 -4.66
C GLN A 56 -8.73 -28.22 -4.79
N LEU A 57 -9.15 -27.51 -3.74
CA LEU A 57 -10.43 -26.81 -3.70
C LEU A 57 -10.46 -25.60 -4.65
N HIS A 58 -9.36 -24.85 -4.77
CA HIS A 58 -9.27 -23.74 -5.70
C HIS A 58 -9.34 -24.21 -7.17
N LYS A 59 -8.75 -25.38 -7.51
CA LYS A 59 -8.92 -26.00 -8.83
C LYS A 59 -10.36 -26.42 -9.08
N LEU A 60 -11.05 -26.96 -8.07
CA LEU A 60 -12.46 -27.35 -8.16
C LEU A 60 -13.36 -26.14 -8.42
N VAL A 61 -13.19 -25.05 -7.67
CA VAL A 61 -13.95 -23.80 -7.86
C VAL A 61 -13.85 -23.28 -9.29
N ARG A 62 -12.65 -23.29 -9.90
CA ARG A 62 -12.47 -22.85 -11.28
C ARG A 62 -13.21 -23.72 -12.30
N ARG A 63 -13.32 -25.03 -12.04
CA ARG A 63 -14.06 -25.95 -12.93
C ARG A 63 -15.56 -25.73 -12.83
N CYS A 64 -16.06 -25.54 -11.60
CA CYS A 64 -17.45 -25.18 -11.33
C CYS A 64 -17.84 -23.87 -12.04
N GLN A 65 -16.97 -22.85 -11.98
CA GLN A 65 -17.20 -21.56 -12.66
C GLN A 65 -17.25 -21.69 -14.19
N ARG A 66 -16.35 -22.48 -14.80
CA ARG A 66 -16.37 -22.71 -16.26
C ARG A 66 -17.64 -23.41 -16.72
N ALA A 67 -18.19 -24.31 -15.91
CA ALA A 67 -19.41 -25.03 -16.24
C ALA A 67 -20.68 -24.17 -16.12
N THR A 68 -20.68 -23.16 -15.25
CA THR A 68 -21.76 -22.16 -15.19
C THR A 68 -21.70 -21.15 -16.35
N ASP A 69 -20.51 -20.90 -16.91
CA ASP A 69 -20.30 -19.88 -17.94
C ASP A 69 -20.57 -20.37 -19.39
N HIS A 70 -20.47 -21.67 -19.67
CA HIS A 70 -20.55 -22.22 -21.04
C HIS A 70 -21.96 -22.29 -21.67
N HIS A 71 -23.02 -21.89 -20.97
CA HIS A 71 -24.40 -22.02 -21.47
C HIS A 71 -25.16 -20.69 -21.70
N SER A 72 -24.45 -19.57 -21.76
CA SER A 72 -25.08 -18.25 -22.00
C SER A 72 -24.64 -17.66 -23.34
N THR A 73 -25.24 -18.12 -24.44
CA THR A 73 -25.17 -17.42 -25.74
C THR A 73 -26.56 -17.16 -26.33
N ALA A 74 -26.75 -15.87 -26.68
CA ALA A 74 -27.70 -15.27 -27.62
C ALA A 74 -29.21 -15.29 -27.29
N THR A 75 -29.75 -14.14 -26.83
CA THR A 75 -30.76 -13.38 -27.60
C THR A 75 -30.79 -11.92 -27.14
N HIS A 76 -30.79 -10.98 -28.09
CA HIS A 76 -30.93 -9.55 -27.87
C HIS A 76 -32.31 -9.16 -27.30
N GLY A 77 -32.32 -8.33 -26.26
CA GLY A 77 -33.51 -7.63 -25.79
C GLY A 77 -33.14 -6.63 -24.69
N ARG A 78 -33.20 -5.32 -25.00
CA ARG A 78 -32.96 -4.24 -24.04
C ARG A 78 -33.98 -4.30 -22.90
N THR A 79 -33.52 -4.41 -21.66
CA THR A 79 -34.06 -3.72 -20.47
C THR A 79 -33.11 -3.93 -19.30
N GLY A 80 -32.87 -2.86 -18.53
CA GLY A 80 -31.74 -2.75 -17.61
C GLY A 80 -31.85 -3.66 -16.40
N GLN A 81 -30.75 -4.37 -16.11
CA GLN A 81 -30.41 -4.94 -14.81
C GLN A 81 -28.88 -5.11 -14.76
N HIS A 82 -28.21 -4.24 -14.00
CA HIS A 82 -26.77 -4.32 -13.77
C HIS A 82 -26.48 -5.44 -12.76
N SER A 83 -26.29 -6.67 -13.26
CA SER A 83 -25.74 -7.78 -12.48
C SER A 83 -24.21 -7.71 -12.41
N HIS A 84 -23.67 -7.86 -11.21
CA HIS A 84 -22.25 -7.89 -10.90
C HIS A 84 -21.52 -9.05 -11.62
N HIS A 85 -20.99 -8.79 -12.81
CA HIS A 85 -19.93 -9.60 -13.39
C HIS A 85 -18.62 -9.33 -12.64
N ALA A 86 -17.95 -10.39 -12.20
CA ALA A 86 -16.57 -10.34 -11.73
C ALA A 86 -15.68 -9.86 -12.89
N SER A 87 -15.39 -8.56 -12.89
CA SER A 87 -14.61 -7.89 -13.94
C SER A 87 -13.17 -8.43 -13.96
N THR A 88 -12.81 -9.12 -15.04
CA THR A 88 -11.43 -9.43 -15.49
C THR A 88 -10.63 -8.19 -15.88
N ARG A 89 -11.19 -6.98 -15.72
CA ARG A 89 -10.53 -5.70 -15.99
C ARG A 89 -10.11 -5.02 -14.69
N VAL A 90 -8.85 -4.59 -14.62
CA VAL A 90 -8.31 -3.78 -13.52
C VAL A 90 -9.21 -2.56 -13.32
N LYS A 91 -9.70 -2.37 -12.09
CA LYS A 91 -10.68 -1.31 -11.79
C LYS A 91 -10.05 0.07 -11.99
N SER A 92 -10.80 0.97 -12.61
CA SER A 92 -10.34 2.36 -12.78
C SER A 92 -10.21 3.08 -11.45
N VAL A 93 -9.47 4.18 -11.45
CA VAL A 93 -9.24 5.03 -10.27
C VAL A 93 -9.70 6.45 -10.59
N GLU A 94 -10.54 7.02 -9.74
CA GLU A 94 -10.94 8.42 -9.84
C GLU A 94 -9.88 9.32 -9.20
N VAL A 95 -9.48 10.39 -9.90
CA VAL A 95 -8.42 11.32 -9.50
C VAL A 95 -8.85 12.77 -9.73
N SER A 96 -8.36 13.69 -8.88
CA SER A 96 -8.39 15.13 -9.15
C SER A 96 -7.48 15.47 -10.35
N ARG A 97 -8.01 16.26 -11.28
CA ARG A 97 -7.28 16.77 -12.46
C ARG A 97 -6.12 17.65 -12.05
N VAL A 98 -6.31 18.52 -11.06
CA VAL A 98 -5.28 19.42 -10.54
C VAL A 98 -4.04 18.66 -10.04
N VAL A 99 -4.27 17.59 -9.25
CA VAL A 99 -3.18 16.74 -8.76
C VAL A 99 -2.50 16.01 -9.93
N MET A 100 -3.27 15.51 -10.90
CA MET A 100 -2.72 14.85 -12.07
C MET A 100 -1.89 15.79 -12.95
N ASP A 101 -2.31 17.04 -13.12
CA ASP A 101 -1.57 18.04 -13.88
C ASP A 101 -0.23 18.34 -13.22
N TYR A 102 -0.20 18.45 -11.89
CA TYR A 102 1.04 18.56 -11.15
C TYR A 102 1.94 17.32 -11.32
N ILE A 103 1.37 16.11 -11.19
CA ILE A 103 2.11 14.86 -11.39
C ILE A 103 2.74 14.80 -12.78
N ASN A 104 1.97 15.10 -13.82
CA ASN A 104 2.44 15.06 -15.21
C ASN A 104 3.53 16.12 -15.46
N LYS A 105 3.39 17.34 -14.90
CA LYS A 105 4.35 18.43 -15.11
C LYS A 105 5.63 18.30 -14.27
N LYS A 106 5.54 17.78 -13.04
CA LYS A 106 6.64 17.85 -12.04
C LYS A 106 7.11 16.50 -11.51
N CYS A 107 6.39 15.40 -11.80
CA CYS A 107 6.73 14.07 -11.30
C CYS A 107 6.73 12.99 -12.39
N ASP A 108 6.81 13.38 -13.67
CA ASP A 108 6.89 12.48 -14.84
C ASP A 108 7.88 11.33 -14.62
N GLU A 109 9.14 11.62 -14.30
CA GLU A 109 10.16 10.57 -14.15
C GLU A 109 9.79 9.51 -13.09
N LYS A 110 9.19 9.94 -11.97
CA LYS A 110 8.72 9.03 -10.92
C LYS A 110 7.49 8.24 -11.37
N LEU A 111 6.57 8.90 -12.09
CA LEU A 111 5.41 8.25 -12.66
C LEU A 111 5.83 7.19 -13.69
N GLY A 112 6.77 7.50 -14.59
CA GLY A 112 7.33 6.56 -15.56
C GLY A 112 7.90 5.30 -14.89
N LYS A 113 8.64 5.44 -13.79
CA LYS A 113 9.17 4.31 -12.98
C LYS A 113 8.07 3.45 -12.35
N ILE A 114 6.91 4.03 -12.03
CA ILE A 114 5.75 3.30 -11.50
C ILE A 114 5.04 2.54 -12.62
N LEU A 115 4.89 3.19 -13.77
CA LEU A 115 4.15 2.68 -14.91
C LEU A 115 4.88 1.55 -15.65
N GLY A 116 6.18 1.68 -15.87
CA GLY A 116 6.95 0.72 -16.66
C GLY A 116 6.29 0.48 -18.02
N ASN A 117 5.84 -0.75 -18.29
CA ASN A 117 5.17 -1.13 -19.53
C ASN A 117 3.63 -0.95 -19.49
N CYS A 118 3.13 -0.14 -18.56
CA CYS A 118 1.70 0.15 -18.43
C CYS A 118 1.44 1.61 -18.79
N SER A 119 0.35 1.87 -19.51
CA SER A 119 -0.08 3.23 -19.85
C SER A 119 -1.30 3.63 -19.04
N LEU A 120 -1.35 4.91 -18.65
CA LEU A 120 -2.54 5.51 -18.05
C LEU A 120 -3.42 6.10 -19.15
N VAL A 121 -4.68 5.71 -19.17
CA VAL A 121 -5.69 6.27 -20.08
C VAL A 121 -6.66 7.10 -19.24
N PRO A 122 -6.52 8.43 -19.21
CA PRO A 122 -7.44 9.32 -18.51
C PRO A 122 -8.75 9.45 -19.30
N VAL A 123 -9.87 9.32 -18.60
CA VAL A 123 -11.21 9.58 -19.12
C VAL A 123 -11.81 10.70 -18.27
N PRO A 124 -11.96 11.93 -18.79
CA PRO A 124 -12.60 13.02 -18.05
C PRO A 124 -13.95 12.60 -17.48
N GLN A 125 -14.24 13.01 -16.24
CA GLN A 125 -15.55 12.80 -15.59
C GLN A 125 -16.24 14.14 -15.32
N SER A 126 -15.46 15.15 -14.93
CA SER A 126 -15.90 16.54 -14.74
C SER A 126 -14.74 17.50 -15.00
N ASP A 127 -14.97 18.79 -14.78
CA ASP A 127 -13.91 19.80 -14.87
C ASP A 127 -12.79 19.58 -13.84
N ILE A 128 -13.11 18.96 -12.70
CA ILE A 128 -12.18 18.77 -11.57
C ILE A 128 -11.72 17.32 -11.38
N THR A 129 -12.42 16.33 -11.94
CA THR A 129 -12.11 14.91 -11.78
C THR A 129 -11.95 14.16 -13.12
N ALA A 130 -11.07 13.18 -13.12
CA ALA A 130 -10.87 12.24 -14.21
C ALA A 130 -10.81 10.81 -13.70
N ARG A 131 -11.14 9.85 -14.55
CA ARG A 131 -11.08 8.42 -14.26
C ARG A 131 -9.93 7.80 -15.04
N ILE A 132 -8.95 7.24 -14.33
CA ILE A 132 -7.76 6.63 -14.91
C ILE A 132 -8.00 5.13 -15.11
N THR A 133 -7.75 4.66 -16.33
CA THR A 133 -7.72 3.23 -16.66
C THR A 133 -6.28 2.79 -16.93
N PHE A 134 -5.90 1.62 -16.43
CA PHE A 134 -4.56 1.06 -16.59
C PHE A 134 -4.58 0.10 -17.78
N ARG A 135 -3.77 0.39 -18.81
CA ARG A 135 -3.64 -0.43 -20.01
C ARG A 135 -2.22 -1.01 -20.07
N PRO A 136 -2.02 -2.29 -19.74
CA PRO A 136 -0.72 -2.93 -19.87
C PRO A 136 -0.38 -3.14 -21.37
N GLN A 137 0.91 -3.11 -21.71
CA GLN A 137 1.40 -3.39 -23.07
C GLN A 137 1.53 -4.89 -23.37
N SER A 138 1.38 -5.75 -22.34
CA SER A 138 1.30 -7.22 -22.42
C SER A 138 0.14 -7.75 -21.57
N ASP A 139 -0.34 -8.98 -21.82
CA ASP A 139 -1.52 -9.59 -21.17
C ASP A 139 -1.37 -9.94 -19.67
N SER A 140 -0.37 -9.38 -18.98
CA SER A 140 -0.18 -9.60 -17.55
C SER A 140 -1.12 -8.74 -16.71
N PHE A 141 -2.34 -9.24 -16.47
CA PHE A 141 -3.31 -8.64 -15.54
C PHE A 141 -2.70 -8.34 -14.15
N ARG A 142 -1.82 -9.22 -13.65
CA ARG A 142 -1.13 -9.04 -12.36
C ARG A 142 -0.24 -7.80 -12.33
N GLN A 143 0.41 -7.49 -13.45
CA GLN A 143 1.25 -6.29 -13.56
C GLN A 143 0.42 -5.01 -13.49
N ALA A 144 -0.73 -4.97 -14.17
CA ALA A 144 -1.61 -3.79 -14.14
C ALA A 144 -2.23 -3.52 -12.76
N ALA A 145 -2.59 -4.57 -12.00
CA ALA A 145 -3.07 -4.42 -10.62
C ALA A 145 -1.98 -3.88 -9.67
N PHE A 146 -0.73 -4.35 -9.82
CA PHE A 146 0.40 -3.85 -9.03
C PHE A 146 0.74 -2.39 -9.38
N VAL A 147 0.75 -2.05 -10.67
CA VAL A 147 0.93 -0.66 -11.14
C VAL A 147 -0.17 0.25 -10.59
N ARG A 148 -1.43 -0.20 -10.63
CA ARG A 148 -2.57 0.53 -10.04
C ARG A 148 -2.32 0.84 -8.56
N GLN A 149 -1.88 -0.14 -7.77
CA GLN A 149 -1.66 0.08 -6.36
C GLN A 149 -0.52 1.07 -6.09
N ARG A 150 0.62 0.91 -6.78
CA ARG A 150 1.74 1.85 -6.67
C ARG A 150 1.35 3.26 -7.12
N PHE A 151 0.55 3.37 -8.17
CA PHE A 151 0.00 4.63 -8.62
C PHE A 151 -0.90 5.27 -7.55
N ILE A 152 -1.83 4.53 -6.93
CA ILE A 152 -2.71 5.07 -5.89
C ILE A 152 -1.88 5.60 -4.72
N THR A 153 -0.91 4.83 -4.21
CA THR A 153 -0.06 5.25 -3.10
C THR A 153 0.77 6.49 -3.47
N PHE A 154 1.34 6.52 -4.67
CA PHE A 154 2.08 7.66 -5.17
C PHE A 154 1.19 8.90 -5.31
N TYR A 155 0.01 8.74 -5.91
CA TYR A 155 -0.99 9.79 -6.10
C TYR A 155 -1.42 10.36 -4.75
N GLN A 156 -1.79 9.50 -3.80
CA GLN A 156 -2.16 9.87 -2.43
C GLN A 156 -1.07 10.70 -1.75
N ARG A 157 0.19 10.27 -1.89
CA ARG A 157 1.35 10.99 -1.31
C ARG A 157 1.52 12.36 -1.94
N VAL A 158 1.42 12.47 -3.26
CA VAL A 158 1.50 13.77 -3.95
C VAL A 158 0.33 14.66 -3.57
N ALA A 159 -0.90 14.16 -3.64
CA ALA A 159 -2.11 14.90 -3.28
C ALA A 159 -2.07 15.44 -1.86
N SER A 160 -1.55 14.65 -0.92
CA SER A 160 -1.47 15.02 0.49
C SER A 160 -0.45 16.11 0.80
N ASP A 161 0.61 16.21 -0.01
CA ASP A 161 1.68 17.20 0.14
C ASP A 161 1.42 18.44 -0.74
N LEU A 162 0.51 18.33 -1.72
CA LEU A 162 0.23 19.38 -2.70
C LEU A 162 -0.63 20.49 -2.10
N HIS A 163 -0.07 21.69 -2.02
CA HIS A 163 -0.76 22.89 -1.59
C HIS A 163 -0.96 23.86 -2.73
N ILE A 164 -2.11 24.54 -2.73
CA ILE A 164 -2.46 25.59 -3.68
C ILE A 164 -2.66 26.88 -2.89
N ILE A 165 -1.97 27.95 -3.29
CA ILE A 165 -2.12 29.27 -2.70
C ILE A 165 -2.32 30.31 -3.81
N SER A 166 -3.04 31.38 -3.50
CA SER A 166 -3.16 32.54 -4.41
C SER A 166 -2.35 33.69 -3.83
N VAL A 167 -1.47 34.27 -4.65
CA VAL A 167 -0.67 35.44 -4.26
C VAL A 167 -0.89 36.58 -5.24
N PRO A 168 -0.84 37.85 -4.79
CA PRO A 168 -0.80 39.00 -5.70
C PRO A 168 0.50 38.94 -6.51
N GLY A 169 0.43 38.95 -7.84
CA GLY A 169 1.62 38.80 -8.67
C GLY A 169 1.42 39.26 -10.11
N ASP A 170 2.46 39.88 -10.66
CA ASP A 170 2.58 40.28 -12.07
C ASP A 170 3.15 39.12 -12.90
N LEU A 171 2.59 38.91 -14.10
CA LEU A 171 2.97 37.87 -15.06
C LEU A 171 4.45 37.93 -15.45
N HIS A 172 5.06 39.12 -15.42
CA HIS A 172 6.45 39.32 -15.84
C HIS A 172 7.50 38.68 -14.90
N GLU A 173 7.14 38.38 -13.64
CA GLU A 173 8.03 37.72 -12.67
C GLU A 173 7.90 36.19 -12.67
N GLN A 174 6.92 35.62 -13.39
CA GLN A 174 6.62 34.18 -13.38
C GLN A 174 7.84 33.35 -13.82
N ASN A 175 8.53 33.74 -14.89
CA ASN A 175 9.70 33.02 -15.40
C ASN A 175 10.86 33.02 -14.41
N LYS A 176 11.06 34.13 -13.68
CA LYS A 176 12.11 34.24 -12.65
C LYS A 176 11.76 33.37 -11.43
N LEU A 177 10.51 33.43 -10.97
CA LEU A 177 10.02 32.60 -9.88
C LEU A 177 10.09 31.11 -10.23
N GLN A 178 9.74 30.73 -11.46
CA GLN A 178 9.79 29.34 -11.93
C GLN A 178 11.21 28.78 -11.93
N ARG A 179 12.23 29.60 -12.28
CA ARG A 179 13.64 29.21 -12.19
C ARG A 179 14.10 29.03 -10.75
N LYS A 180 13.65 29.92 -9.84
CA LYS A 180 14.04 29.89 -8.43
C LYS A 180 13.35 28.76 -7.64
N PHE A 181 12.11 28.44 -8.01
CA PHE A 181 11.30 27.40 -7.39
C PHE A 181 10.86 26.37 -8.45
N PRO A 182 11.78 25.51 -8.92
CA PRO A 182 11.52 24.60 -10.04
C PRO A 182 10.48 23.53 -9.73
N THR A 183 10.24 23.23 -8.45
CA THR A 183 9.23 22.27 -7.97
C THR A 183 7.82 22.87 -7.91
N LEU A 184 7.69 24.20 -7.93
CA LEU A 184 6.40 24.89 -7.93
C LEU A 184 5.88 25.07 -9.36
N ILE A 185 4.56 25.13 -9.49
CA ILE A 185 3.82 25.52 -10.69
C ILE A 185 3.20 26.87 -10.42
N PHE A 186 3.38 27.79 -11.35
CA PHE A 186 2.80 29.12 -11.32
C PHE A 186 1.81 29.24 -12.46
N GLU A 187 0.54 29.46 -12.14
CA GLU A 187 -0.54 29.61 -13.12
C GLU A 187 -1.27 30.95 -12.92
N PRO A 188 -1.38 31.78 -13.96
CA PRO A 188 -2.08 33.04 -13.84
C PRO A 188 -3.59 32.82 -13.71
N SER A 189 -4.22 33.54 -12.77
CA SER A 189 -5.65 33.47 -12.51
C SER A 189 -6.16 34.83 -12.04
N ASN A 190 -6.90 35.55 -12.92
CA ASN A 190 -7.63 36.80 -12.64
C ASN A 190 -6.92 37.77 -11.65
N ASN A 191 -5.93 38.52 -12.14
CA ASN A 191 -5.11 39.48 -11.36
C ASN A 191 -4.36 38.89 -10.15
N LYS A 192 -4.31 37.56 -10.03
CA LYS A 192 -3.54 36.82 -9.03
C LYS A 192 -2.70 35.74 -9.71
N LEU A 193 -1.67 35.30 -9.00
CA LEU A 193 -0.86 34.17 -9.39
C LEU A 193 -1.21 32.99 -8.48
N THR A 194 -1.75 31.93 -9.06
CA THR A 194 -1.97 30.67 -8.36
C THR A 194 -0.65 29.91 -8.33
N VAL A 195 -0.21 29.54 -7.15
CA VAL A 195 1.03 28.79 -6.93
C VAL A 195 0.70 27.45 -6.31
N MET A 196 1.20 26.40 -6.93
CA MET A 196 0.93 25.03 -6.55
C MET A 196 2.21 24.24 -6.41
N GLY A 197 2.32 23.45 -5.36
CA GLY A 197 3.44 22.54 -5.18
C GLY A 197 3.51 21.95 -3.78
N PRO A 198 4.58 21.20 -3.48
CA PRO A 198 4.73 20.51 -2.22
C PRO A 198 4.81 21.50 -1.05
N PHE A 199 4.24 21.16 0.10
CA PHE A 199 4.16 22.04 1.26
C PHE A 199 5.51 22.69 1.65
N PRO A 200 6.64 21.96 1.72
CA PRO A 200 7.92 22.56 2.08
C PRO A 200 8.33 23.69 1.13
N HIS A 201 8.13 23.51 -0.18
CA HIS A 201 8.48 24.51 -1.18
C HIS A 201 7.50 25.69 -1.20
N ILE A 202 6.22 25.43 -0.90
CA ILE A 202 5.23 26.50 -0.69
C ILE A 202 5.57 27.33 0.55
N ALA A 203 6.05 26.71 1.63
CA ALA A 203 6.50 27.41 2.82
C ALA A 203 7.74 28.26 2.53
N GLU A 204 8.76 27.71 1.86
CA GLU A 204 9.94 28.45 1.40
C GLU A 204 9.56 29.64 0.52
N PHE A 205 8.59 29.46 -0.39
CA PHE A 205 8.10 30.52 -1.25
C PHE A 205 7.36 31.61 -0.46
N LYS A 206 6.53 31.26 0.52
CA LYS A 206 5.88 32.24 1.42
C LYS A 206 6.91 33.06 2.19
N GLU A 207 7.93 32.42 2.75
CA GLU A 207 9.04 33.09 3.42
C GLU A 207 9.79 34.04 2.48
N PHE A 208 10.02 33.61 1.24
CA PHE A 208 10.63 34.47 0.22
C PHE A 208 9.76 35.70 -0.09
N LEU A 209 8.44 35.54 -0.23
CA LEU A 209 7.53 36.66 -0.43
C LEU A 209 7.50 37.62 0.77
N TRP A 210 7.53 37.08 2.00
CA TRP A 210 7.60 37.87 3.22
C TRP A 210 8.88 38.71 3.30
N LYS A 211 10.02 38.07 3.02
CA LYS A 211 11.32 38.74 2.96
C LYS A 211 11.33 39.81 1.88
N ASN A 212 10.80 39.53 0.68
CA ASN A 212 10.74 40.49 -0.42
C ASN A 212 9.79 41.68 -0.19
N ARG A 213 8.69 41.48 0.56
CA ARG A 213 7.85 42.60 1.01
C ARG A 213 8.58 43.47 2.03
N SER A 214 9.43 42.86 2.84
CA SER A 214 10.25 43.54 3.85
C SER A 214 11.51 44.20 3.26
N THR A 215 12.05 43.70 2.14
CA THR A 215 13.27 44.17 1.47
C THR A 215 13.05 45.16 0.32
N LYS A 216 11.84 45.76 0.18
CA LYS A 216 11.75 47.07 -0.51
C LYS A 216 12.52 48.20 0.22
N ARG A 217 13.12 47.90 1.38
CA ARG A 217 14.20 48.67 2.01
C ARG A 217 15.48 47.83 2.05
N LEU A 218 16.51 48.34 1.37
CA LEU A 218 17.93 47.95 1.36
C LEU A 218 18.41 46.89 0.36
N VAL A 219 19.60 47.20 -0.15
CA VAL A 219 20.20 46.87 -1.45
C VAL A 219 21.36 45.87 -1.29
N SER A 220 21.57 45.10 -2.37
CA SER A 220 22.79 44.41 -2.86
C SER A 220 23.62 43.49 -1.95
N LYS A 221 23.90 42.27 -2.46
CA LYS A 221 25.25 41.80 -2.89
C LYS A 221 25.20 40.35 -3.42
N THR A 222 25.94 40.13 -4.51
CA THR A 222 26.39 38.86 -5.12
C THR A 222 27.54 38.25 -4.28
N PRO A 223 27.91 36.93 -4.36
CA PRO A 223 28.63 36.35 -5.52
C PRO A 223 28.52 34.82 -5.84
N THR A 224 28.80 34.52 -7.12
CA THR A 224 29.47 33.41 -7.85
C THR A 224 29.47 31.90 -7.46
N ASP A 225 29.35 31.13 -8.56
CA ASP A 225 29.64 29.71 -8.90
C ASP A 225 30.84 29.00 -8.24
N SER A 226 30.74 27.66 -8.11
CA SER A 226 31.44 26.68 -9.00
C SER A 226 31.44 25.23 -8.42
N LEU A 227 31.86 24.28 -9.26
CA LEU A 227 31.34 22.93 -9.46
C LEU A 227 32.35 21.82 -9.06
N SER A 228 31.82 20.63 -8.72
CA SER A 228 32.32 19.26 -9.08
C SER A 228 33.58 18.66 -8.44
N ASN A 229 33.49 17.42 -7.91
CA ASN A 229 33.90 16.20 -8.65
C ASN A 229 33.73 14.87 -7.88
N ARG A 230 33.51 13.80 -8.67
CA ARG A 230 33.40 12.37 -8.34
C ARG A 230 34.76 11.67 -8.28
N ILE A 231 34.78 10.42 -7.79
CA ILE A 231 35.26 9.14 -8.40
C ILE A 231 35.56 8.19 -7.22
N SER A 232 34.77 7.16 -6.96
CA SER A 232 34.66 5.81 -7.57
C SER A 232 35.59 4.76 -6.94
N ALA A 233 35.01 3.56 -6.82
CA ALA A 233 35.47 2.36 -6.16
C ALA A 233 36.47 1.52 -6.98
N SER A 234 37.14 0.59 -6.29
CA SER A 234 37.61 -0.71 -6.79
C SER A 234 38.05 -1.55 -5.57
N SER A 235 38.18 -2.88 -5.56
CA SER A 235 37.53 -4.00 -6.25
C SER A 235 38.04 -5.28 -5.57
N SER A 236 37.12 -6.21 -5.36
CA SER A 236 37.22 -7.68 -5.21
C SER A 236 38.59 -8.40 -5.26
N ALA A 237 38.83 -9.25 -4.25
CA ALA A 237 39.77 -10.37 -4.28
C ALA A 237 39.02 -11.72 -4.08
N HIS A 238 39.53 -12.75 -4.74
CA HIS A 238 39.05 -14.13 -4.88
C HIS A 238 38.67 -14.83 -3.55
N LYS A 239 37.66 -15.72 -3.56
CA LYS A 239 37.39 -16.68 -2.47
C LYS A 239 37.12 -18.09 -2.97
N ASP A 240 37.80 -19.02 -2.29
CA ASP A 240 37.69 -20.48 -2.26
C ASP A 240 36.22 -20.94 -2.02
N PRO A 241 35.77 -22.12 -2.49
CA PRO A 241 34.36 -22.55 -2.39
C PRO A 241 33.86 -22.88 -0.97
N ASP A 242 34.72 -22.84 0.04
CA ASP A 242 34.42 -23.31 1.41
C ASP A 242 34.37 -22.18 2.45
N ASP A 243 34.65 -20.93 2.05
CA ASP A 243 34.68 -19.75 2.93
C ASP A 243 33.46 -18.84 2.70
N GLU A 244 32.27 -19.28 3.15
CA GLU A 244 31.09 -18.41 3.19
C GLU A 244 31.39 -17.14 4.01
N SER A 245 31.27 -15.97 3.39
CA SER A 245 31.48 -14.67 4.04
C SER A 245 30.21 -14.18 4.74
N CYS A 246 30.33 -13.67 5.97
CA CYS A 246 29.20 -13.11 6.70
C CYS A 246 28.80 -11.75 6.11
N PRO A 247 27.54 -11.54 5.68
CA PRO A 247 27.10 -10.25 5.12
C PRO A 247 27.05 -9.09 6.13
N ILE A 248 27.13 -9.37 7.43
CA ILE A 248 27.02 -8.35 8.50
C ILE A 248 28.39 -7.78 8.85
N CYS A 249 29.37 -8.63 9.18
CA CYS A 249 30.73 -8.20 9.52
C CYS A 249 31.71 -8.25 8.34
N MET A 250 31.30 -8.83 7.20
CA MET A 250 32.13 -9.03 6.00
C MET A 250 33.31 -10.00 6.18
N GLU A 251 33.46 -10.63 7.35
CA GLU A 251 34.49 -11.64 7.63
C GLU A 251 34.06 -13.05 7.19
N THR A 252 35.02 -13.98 7.03
CA THR A 252 34.71 -15.39 6.79
C THR A 252 34.00 -16.01 8.00
N ILE A 253 32.90 -16.73 7.76
CA ILE A 253 32.13 -17.36 8.84
C ILE A 253 32.89 -18.57 9.36
N VAL A 254 33.30 -18.51 10.63
CA VAL A 254 33.87 -19.69 11.30
C VAL A 254 32.81 -20.79 11.37
N ARG A 255 33.10 -21.99 10.86
CA ARG A 255 32.14 -23.11 10.72
C ARG A 255 31.36 -23.41 12.00
N ASN A 256 32.00 -23.40 13.17
CA ASN A 256 31.38 -23.69 14.47
C ASN A 256 30.52 -22.54 15.02
N LYS A 257 30.61 -21.34 14.45
CA LYS A 257 29.77 -20.17 14.77
C LYS A 257 28.81 -19.81 13.63
N LYS A 258 28.65 -20.68 12.64
CA LYS A 258 27.73 -20.48 11.52
C LYS A 258 26.28 -20.72 11.98
N LYS A 259 25.43 -19.72 11.80
CA LYS A 259 23.97 -19.88 11.87
C LYS A 259 23.36 -19.70 10.49
N THR A 260 22.70 -20.73 9.98
CA THR A 260 21.95 -20.69 8.73
C THR A 260 20.46 -20.60 9.04
N LEU A 261 19.82 -19.54 8.53
CA LEU A 261 18.39 -19.31 8.68
C LEU A 261 17.58 -20.23 7.74
N ARG A 262 16.25 -20.33 7.94
CA ARG A 262 15.37 -21.15 7.08
C ARG A 262 15.29 -20.65 5.62
N CYS A 263 15.64 -19.38 5.39
CA CYS A 263 15.85 -18.77 4.08
C CYS A 263 17.18 -19.15 3.42
N LYS A 264 17.97 -20.03 4.06
CA LYS A 264 19.28 -20.53 3.62
C LYS A 264 20.42 -19.50 3.62
N HIS A 265 20.20 -18.30 4.14
CA HIS A 265 21.30 -17.34 4.36
C HIS A 265 22.04 -17.64 5.66
N SER A 266 23.37 -17.57 5.61
CA SER A 266 24.27 -17.87 6.74
C SER A 266 24.93 -16.62 7.29
N PHE A 267 25.12 -16.59 8.60
CA PHE A 267 25.77 -15.50 9.34
C PHE A 267 26.63 -16.05 10.48
N CYS A 268 27.55 -15.24 11.00
CA CYS A 268 28.12 -15.48 12.33
C CYS A 268 27.00 -15.41 13.38
N SER A 269 27.00 -16.33 14.34
CA SER A 269 25.99 -16.41 15.40
C SER A 269 25.84 -15.08 16.14
N ASP A 270 26.97 -14.50 16.56
CA ASP A 270 27.03 -13.26 17.32
C ASP A 270 26.48 -12.06 16.50
N CYS A 271 26.75 -12.03 15.19
CA CYS A 271 26.23 -10.99 14.29
C CYS A 271 24.71 -11.12 14.10
N LEU A 272 24.21 -12.35 13.92
CA LEU A 272 22.79 -12.61 13.74
C LEU A 272 21.99 -12.30 15.00
N GLU A 273 22.50 -12.68 16.18
CA GLU A 273 21.87 -12.37 17.46
C GLU A 273 21.76 -10.86 17.68
N LYS A 274 22.84 -10.11 17.47
CA LYS A 274 22.82 -8.64 17.53
C LYS A 274 21.82 -8.02 16.54
N ALA A 275 21.77 -8.53 15.31
CA ALA A 275 20.82 -8.05 14.31
C ALA A 275 19.37 -8.31 14.74
N PHE A 276 19.08 -9.50 15.29
CA PHE A 276 17.73 -9.89 15.71
C PHE A 276 17.22 -9.14 16.94
N VAL A 277 18.12 -8.65 17.81
CA VAL A 277 17.75 -7.73 18.89
C VAL A 277 17.12 -6.45 18.33
N TYR A 278 17.69 -5.90 17.25
CA TYR A 278 17.15 -4.70 16.60
C TYR A 278 15.90 -5.01 15.78
N LYS A 279 15.97 -6.02 14.91
CA LYS A 279 14.84 -6.44 14.09
C LYS A 279 14.97 -7.92 13.74
N PRO A 280 13.96 -8.74 14.04
CA PRO A 280 13.98 -10.17 13.76
C PRO A 280 13.74 -10.44 12.27
N VAL A 281 14.56 -9.91 11.36
CA VAL A 281 14.50 -10.19 9.92
C VAL A 281 15.86 -10.65 9.42
N CYS A 282 15.88 -11.56 8.45
CA CYS A 282 17.11 -11.92 7.76
C CYS A 282 17.74 -10.66 7.12
N PRO A 283 18.99 -10.30 7.47
CA PRO A 283 19.64 -9.11 6.90
C PRO A 283 19.86 -9.18 5.38
N THR A 284 19.79 -10.37 4.78
CA THR A 284 19.99 -10.57 3.34
C THR A 284 18.71 -10.49 2.53
N CYS A 285 17.62 -11.16 2.96
CA CYS A 285 16.38 -11.23 2.18
C CYS A 285 15.16 -10.59 2.86
N GLY A 286 15.28 -10.17 4.12
CA GLY A 286 14.20 -9.53 4.86
C GLY A 286 13.12 -10.49 5.41
N GLU A 287 13.27 -11.81 5.26
CA GLU A 287 12.33 -12.77 5.84
C GLU A 287 12.28 -12.65 7.37
N LEU A 288 11.09 -12.68 7.98
CA LEU A 288 10.86 -12.37 9.40
C LEU A 288 10.99 -13.58 10.34
N TYR A 289 11.88 -13.55 11.33
CA TYR A 289 12.18 -14.60 12.30
C TYR A 289 11.82 -14.19 13.73
N GLY A 290 10.52 -14.16 14.05
CA GLY A 290 10.03 -13.86 15.39
C GLY A 290 8.86 -12.89 15.36
N THR A 291 8.52 -12.32 16.51
CA THR A 291 7.50 -11.29 16.62
C THR A 291 8.11 -9.92 16.38
N LEU A 292 7.65 -9.23 15.32
CA LEU A 292 8.07 -7.86 15.06
C LEU A 292 7.39 -6.92 16.07
N LYS A 293 8.17 -6.12 16.77
CA LYS A 293 7.67 -5.01 17.58
C LYS A 293 8.04 -3.70 16.90
N GLY A 294 7.06 -2.80 16.76
CA GLY A 294 7.30 -1.50 16.14
C GLY A 294 7.63 -0.39 17.13
N THR A 295 7.68 0.83 16.62
CA THR A 295 8.10 2.06 17.31
C THR A 295 6.93 3.04 17.50
N GLN A 296 5.67 2.55 17.50
CA GLN A 296 4.52 3.35 17.92
C GLN A 296 4.74 3.84 19.36
N PRO A 297 4.46 5.09 19.73
CA PRO A 297 4.65 5.53 21.10
C PRO A 297 3.71 4.85 22.11
N ASP A 298 4.16 4.73 23.36
CA ASP A 298 3.36 4.14 24.44
C ASP A 298 2.22 5.07 24.90
N GLY A 299 1.27 4.52 25.66
CA GLY A 299 0.12 5.28 26.17
C GLY A 299 -0.97 5.54 25.13
N GLY A 300 -0.85 4.95 23.94
CA GLY A 300 -1.87 5.01 22.91
C GLY A 300 -3.11 4.15 23.20
N THR A 301 -4.27 4.58 22.73
CA THR A 301 -5.53 3.81 22.78
C THR A 301 -6.06 3.52 21.39
N MET A 302 -6.76 2.38 21.29
CA MET A 302 -7.52 1.96 20.12
C MET A 302 -8.93 1.61 20.58
N GLU A 303 -9.90 2.44 20.24
CA GLU A 303 -11.30 2.27 20.59
C GLU A 303 -12.10 1.87 19.35
N VAL A 304 -13.08 1.00 19.53
CA VAL A 304 -13.87 0.44 18.44
C VAL A 304 -15.35 0.66 18.74
N THR A 305 -16.04 1.28 17.81
CA THR A 305 -17.50 1.45 17.84
C THR A 305 -18.10 0.91 16.54
N LYS A 306 -19.43 0.74 16.52
CA LYS A 306 -20.17 0.25 15.37
C LYS A 306 -21.28 1.21 15.00
N ASN A 307 -21.49 1.38 13.71
CA ASN A 307 -22.58 2.16 13.14
C ASN A 307 -23.38 1.29 12.17
N THR A 308 -24.69 1.54 12.06
CA THR A 308 -25.59 0.83 11.14
C THR A 308 -25.45 1.31 9.70
N SER A 309 -24.97 2.54 9.48
CA SER A 309 -24.78 3.08 8.13
C SER A 309 -23.74 2.26 7.35
N PRO A 310 -24.06 1.79 6.13
CA PRO A 310 -23.14 0.99 5.33
C PRO A 310 -22.05 1.84 4.67
N LEU A 311 -20.91 1.19 4.39
CA LEU A 311 -19.88 1.75 3.50
C LEU A 311 -20.23 1.46 2.04
N PRO A 312 -19.91 2.36 1.09
CA PRO A 312 -20.05 2.09 -0.34
C PRO A 312 -19.33 0.79 -0.76
N GLY A 313 -20.06 -0.11 -1.42
CA GLY A 313 -19.61 -1.46 -1.80
C GLY A 313 -19.86 -2.55 -0.76
N TYR A 314 -20.44 -2.20 0.39
CA TYR A 314 -20.77 -3.10 1.50
C TYR A 314 -22.19 -2.84 2.03
N GLU A 315 -23.15 -2.62 1.14
CA GLU A 315 -24.52 -2.15 1.44
C GLU A 315 -25.31 -3.07 2.40
N LYS A 316 -24.89 -4.33 2.52
CA LYS A 316 -25.50 -5.34 3.41
C LYS A 316 -24.97 -5.32 4.85
N TYR A 317 -23.94 -4.52 5.13
CA TYR A 317 -23.23 -4.53 6.41
C TYR A 317 -23.22 -3.13 7.04
N GLY A 318 -23.14 -3.07 8.37
CA GLY A 318 -22.82 -1.83 9.06
C GLY A 318 -21.35 -1.41 8.88
N THR A 319 -20.92 -0.43 9.65
CA THR A 319 -19.55 0.08 9.67
C THR A 319 -18.92 -0.10 11.04
N ILE A 320 -17.71 -0.63 11.09
CA ILE A 320 -16.82 -0.59 12.26
C ILE A 320 -16.03 0.72 12.18
N VAL A 321 -16.08 1.52 13.23
CA VAL A 321 -15.31 2.76 13.38
C VAL A 321 -14.21 2.52 14.41
N ILE A 322 -12.96 2.72 14.00
CA ILE A 322 -11.79 2.57 14.84
C ILE A 322 -11.24 3.97 15.14
N HIS A 323 -11.22 4.35 16.41
CA HIS A 323 -10.60 5.58 16.86
C HIS A 323 -9.26 5.27 17.52
N TYR A 324 -8.19 5.82 16.96
CA TYR A 324 -6.85 5.78 17.53
C TYR A 324 -6.52 7.11 18.18
N TYR A 325 -5.94 7.05 19.37
CA TYR A 325 -5.38 8.21 20.04
C TYR A 325 -3.97 7.87 20.54
N ILE A 326 -2.97 8.63 20.10
CA ILE A 326 -1.61 8.59 20.63
C ILE A 326 -1.32 9.95 21.26
N PRO A 327 -1.07 10.05 22.57
CA PRO A 327 -0.75 11.31 23.21
C PRO A 327 0.59 11.86 22.73
N ARG A 328 0.82 13.17 22.90
CA ARG A 328 2.16 13.75 22.75
C ARG A 328 3.08 13.24 23.87
N GLY A 329 4.39 13.26 23.62
CA GLY A 329 5.36 12.80 24.61
C GLY A 329 6.80 13.10 24.23
N ILE A 330 7.73 12.38 24.86
CA ILE A 330 9.17 12.47 24.61
C ILE A 330 9.65 11.22 23.86
N GLN A 331 10.51 11.42 22.87
CA GLN A 331 11.10 10.36 22.09
C GLN A 331 12.05 9.51 22.95
N LYS A 332 11.93 8.18 22.84
CA LYS A 332 12.77 7.19 23.52
C LYS A 332 13.95 6.80 22.62
N GLU A 333 14.84 5.95 23.12
CA GLU A 333 16.00 5.43 22.39
C GLU A 333 15.64 4.74 21.07
N GLU A 334 14.45 4.14 20.96
CA GLU A 334 13.99 3.52 19.71
C GLU A 334 13.52 4.51 18.63
N HIS A 335 13.41 5.81 18.95
CA HIS A 335 12.86 6.84 18.06
C HIS A 335 13.97 7.67 17.37
N PRO A 336 13.65 8.38 16.26
CA PRO A 336 14.66 9.07 15.44
C PRO A 336 15.45 10.19 16.14
N SER A 337 14.90 10.79 17.20
CA SER A 337 15.56 11.87 17.95
C SER A 337 15.31 11.71 19.45
N PRO A 338 15.99 10.76 20.13
CA PRO A 338 15.79 10.50 21.56
C PRO A 338 15.90 11.78 22.41
N GLY A 339 15.04 11.89 23.43
CA GLY A 339 14.96 13.06 24.31
C GLY A 339 14.18 14.27 23.74
N GLN A 340 13.90 14.32 22.44
CA GLN A 340 13.10 15.40 21.85
C GLN A 340 11.60 15.16 22.02
N PRO A 341 10.78 16.22 22.16
CA PRO A 341 9.34 16.08 22.15
C PRO A 341 8.82 15.64 20.78
N TYR A 342 7.68 14.94 20.78
CA TYR A 342 6.91 14.65 19.57
C TYR A 342 5.43 15.02 19.73
N GLU A 343 4.80 15.40 18.63
CA GLU A 343 3.36 15.66 18.57
C GLU A 343 2.58 14.35 18.42
N GLY A 344 1.55 14.19 19.25
CA GLY A 344 0.62 13.07 19.20
C GLY A 344 -0.30 13.07 17.97
N ALA A 345 -1.23 12.12 17.90
CA ALA A 345 -2.22 12.04 16.83
C ALA A 345 -3.56 11.45 17.30
N SER A 346 -4.66 11.98 16.77
CA SER A 346 -5.99 11.36 16.83
C SER A 346 -6.41 11.01 15.41
N ARG A 347 -6.81 9.77 15.16
CA ARG A 347 -7.18 9.31 13.81
C ARG A 347 -8.35 8.35 13.85
N THR A 348 -9.26 8.52 12.90
CA THR A 348 -10.41 7.63 12.71
C THR A 348 -10.23 6.80 11.44
N ALA A 349 -10.53 5.52 11.53
CA ALA A 349 -10.53 4.60 10.40
C ALA A 349 -11.82 3.77 10.34
N TYR A 350 -12.14 3.26 9.15
CA TYR A 350 -13.39 2.56 8.88
C TYR A 350 -13.14 1.19 8.27
N LEU A 351 -13.92 0.20 8.70
CA LEU A 351 -14.03 -1.12 8.09
C LEU A 351 -15.52 -1.47 7.93
N PRO A 352 -15.92 -2.27 6.93
CA PRO A 352 -17.26 -2.83 6.92
C PRO A 352 -17.43 -3.81 8.09
N ASP A 353 -18.59 -3.84 8.75
CA ASP A 353 -18.93 -4.87 9.75
C ASP A 353 -19.34 -6.19 9.07
N SER A 354 -18.52 -6.65 8.13
CA SER A 354 -18.60 -7.95 7.48
C SER A 354 -17.72 -8.98 8.19
N PRO A 355 -17.85 -10.29 7.90
CA PRO A 355 -16.93 -11.31 8.40
C PRO A 355 -15.45 -10.99 8.12
N GLU A 356 -15.13 -10.56 6.89
CA GLU A 356 -13.78 -10.18 6.50
C GLU A 356 -13.29 -8.90 7.20
N GLY A 357 -14.18 -7.91 7.34
CA GLY A 357 -13.85 -6.68 8.06
C GLY A 357 -13.55 -6.91 9.54
N ARG A 358 -14.31 -7.79 10.22
CA ARG A 358 -14.04 -8.20 11.61
C ARG A 358 -12.74 -8.97 11.75
N MET A 359 -12.37 -9.80 10.77
CA MET A 359 -11.07 -10.46 10.74
C MET A 359 -9.93 -9.43 10.65
N VAL A 360 -10.03 -8.47 9.72
CA VAL A 360 -9.06 -7.38 9.58
C VAL A 360 -8.95 -6.56 10.87
N LEU A 361 -10.07 -6.26 11.54
CA LEU A 361 -10.07 -5.59 12.84
C LEU A 361 -9.21 -6.34 13.89
N GLY A 362 -9.36 -7.66 13.98
CA GLY A 362 -8.56 -8.48 14.90
C GLY A 362 -7.06 -8.40 14.60
N LEU A 363 -6.69 -8.41 13.31
CA LEU A 363 -5.30 -8.23 12.90
C LEU A 363 -4.77 -6.82 13.22
N LEU A 364 -5.57 -5.77 12.98
CA LEU A 364 -5.19 -4.39 13.33
C LEU A 364 -5.02 -4.22 14.85
N ARG A 365 -5.85 -4.87 15.66
CA ARG A 365 -5.69 -4.89 17.13
C ARG A 365 -4.34 -5.48 17.51
N ARG A 366 -4.02 -6.66 16.99
CA ARG A 366 -2.73 -7.31 17.23
C ARG A 366 -1.55 -6.45 16.74
N ALA A 367 -1.67 -5.82 15.58
CA ALA A 367 -0.65 -4.89 15.07
C ALA A 367 -0.49 -3.66 15.98
N PHE A 368 -1.57 -3.12 16.53
CA PHE A 368 -1.55 -2.02 17.48
C PHE A 368 -0.84 -2.42 18.78
N ASP A 369 -1.20 -3.58 19.34
CA ASP A 369 -0.59 -4.13 20.55
C ASP A 369 0.92 -4.41 20.37
N GLN A 370 1.31 -4.77 19.14
CA GLN A 370 2.72 -4.94 18.75
C GLN A 370 3.41 -3.64 18.33
N ARG A 371 2.77 -2.47 18.54
CA ARG A 371 3.32 -1.13 18.24
C ARG A 371 3.62 -0.90 16.75
N LEU A 372 2.89 -1.54 15.84
CA LEU A 372 3.14 -1.54 14.38
C LEU A 372 2.23 -0.60 13.58
N ILE A 373 1.17 -0.03 14.16
CA ILE A 373 0.24 0.85 13.41
C ILE A 373 0.84 2.23 13.16
N PHE A 374 1.53 2.76 14.17
CA PHE A 374 2.15 4.08 14.13
C PHE A 374 3.68 4.02 14.30
N THR A 375 4.32 5.16 14.04
CA THR A 375 5.71 5.45 14.36
C THR A 375 5.87 6.96 14.54
N ILE A 376 7.04 7.41 15.02
CA ILE A 376 7.44 8.82 14.99
C ILE A 376 8.29 9.06 13.75
N GLY A 377 7.96 10.11 13.01
CA GLY A 377 8.76 10.49 11.86
C GLY A 377 8.35 11.82 11.28
N ARG A 378 8.59 11.96 9.97
CA ARG A 378 8.16 13.10 9.19
C ARG A 378 6.78 12.85 8.62
N SER A 379 5.81 13.70 8.97
CA SER A 379 4.49 13.68 8.35
C SER A 379 4.61 13.92 6.85
N THR A 380 4.02 13.03 6.07
CA THR A 380 3.96 13.14 4.62
C THR A 380 2.99 14.22 4.14
N THR A 381 1.97 14.56 4.94
CA THR A 381 0.96 15.57 4.59
C THR A 381 1.41 16.98 4.97
N SER A 382 2.04 17.14 6.14
CA SER A 382 2.40 18.46 6.67
C SER A 382 3.90 18.75 6.61
N GLY A 383 4.72 17.80 6.18
CA GLY A 383 6.18 17.92 6.15
C GLY A 383 6.86 18.05 7.52
N ARG A 384 6.10 18.09 8.63
CA ARG A 384 6.60 18.27 10.01
C ARG A 384 7.32 17.03 10.50
N ASN A 385 8.50 17.21 11.11
CA ASN A 385 9.21 16.16 11.83
C ASN A 385 8.64 15.97 13.24
N ASN A 386 9.10 14.92 13.94
CA ASN A 386 8.76 14.64 15.33
C ASN A 386 7.24 14.55 15.56
N THR A 387 6.54 13.80 14.71
CA THR A 387 5.09 13.62 14.83
C THR A 387 4.70 12.16 14.59
N VAL A 388 3.59 11.76 15.19
CA VAL A 388 3.01 10.41 15.01
C VAL A 388 2.44 10.25 13.60
N THR A 389 3.00 9.30 12.85
CA THR A 389 2.60 8.95 11.48
C THR A 389 2.20 7.49 11.37
N TRP A 390 1.41 7.15 10.35
CA TRP A 390 1.14 5.75 9.98
C TRP A 390 2.43 4.99 9.65
N ASN A 391 2.48 3.69 9.90
CA ASN A 391 3.66 2.82 9.72
C ASN A 391 3.41 1.71 8.68
N ASP A 392 3.15 2.13 7.44
CA ASP A 392 2.95 1.29 6.25
C ASP A 392 1.75 0.30 6.29
N ILE A 393 0.85 0.43 7.26
CA ILE A 393 -0.42 -0.28 7.28
C ILE A 393 -1.52 0.72 6.93
N HIS A 394 -2.06 0.62 5.72
CA HIS A 394 -3.01 1.60 5.21
C HIS A 394 -4.37 1.45 5.90
N HIS A 395 -4.90 2.59 6.34
CA HIS A 395 -6.22 2.71 6.91
C HIS A 395 -7.14 3.47 5.97
N LYS A 396 -8.44 3.16 6.04
CA LYS A 396 -9.48 3.94 5.37
C LYS A 396 -9.96 5.03 6.31
N THR A 397 -9.51 6.26 6.08
CA THR A 397 -9.83 7.42 6.92
C THR A 397 -11.02 8.24 6.39
N SER A 398 -11.63 7.79 5.28
CA SER A 398 -12.85 8.36 4.71
C SER A 398 -13.85 7.24 4.42
N THR A 399 -15.15 7.53 4.55
CA THR A 399 -16.22 6.59 4.16
C THR A 399 -16.57 6.71 2.66
N HIS A 400 -16.01 7.70 1.96
CA HIS A 400 -16.31 8.01 0.56
C HIS A 400 -15.05 8.44 -0.23
N GLY A 401 -15.20 8.72 -1.54
CA GLY A 401 -14.13 9.24 -2.40
C GLY A 401 -13.15 8.17 -2.90
N GLY A 402 -13.42 6.89 -2.61
CA GLY A 402 -12.64 5.76 -3.13
C GLY A 402 -11.17 5.75 -2.68
N PRO A 403 -10.33 4.93 -3.33
CA PRO A 403 -8.96 4.71 -2.90
C PRO A 403 -8.14 6.01 -2.80
N THR A 404 -8.29 6.94 -3.74
CA THR A 404 -7.50 8.19 -3.81
C THR A 404 -7.73 9.14 -2.65
N HIS A 405 -8.91 9.07 -2.03
CA HIS A 405 -9.25 9.84 -0.82
C HIS A 405 -9.18 8.99 0.45
N TYR A 406 -8.42 7.89 0.41
CA TYR A 406 -8.30 6.94 1.53
C TYR A 406 -9.67 6.42 2.00
N GLY A 407 -10.63 6.28 1.08
CA GLY A 407 -12.00 5.90 1.40
C GLY A 407 -12.60 4.81 0.52
N TYR A 408 -13.92 4.70 0.58
CA TYR A 408 -14.73 3.69 -0.10
C TYR A 408 -15.51 4.30 -1.28
N PRO A 409 -15.93 3.49 -2.28
CA PRO A 409 -15.69 2.06 -2.42
C PRO A 409 -14.23 1.74 -2.79
N ASP A 410 -13.63 0.77 -2.11
CA ASP A 410 -12.33 0.19 -2.46
C ASP A 410 -12.37 -1.34 -2.28
N PRO A 411 -12.79 -2.08 -3.31
CA PRO A 411 -13.03 -3.51 -3.22
C PRO A 411 -11.76 -4.34 -3.03
N GLU A 412 -10.57 -3.76 -3.23
CA GLU A 412 -9.28 -4.43 -3.06
C GLU A 412 -8.64 -4.10 -1.69
N TYR A 413 -9.26 -3.25 -0.89
CA TYR A 413 -8.67 -2.78 0.37
C TYR A 413 -8.46 -3.91 1.38
N LEU A 414 -9.49 -4.72 1.65
CA LEU A 414 -9.40 -5.76 2.70
C LEU A 414 -8.40 -6.86 2.36
N SER A 415 -8.17 -7.19 1.08
CA SER A 415 -7.07 -8.08 0.69
C SER A 415 -5.71 -7.39 0.88
N ARG A 416 -5.58 -6.15 0.41
CA ARG A 416 -4.33 -5.42 0.46
C ARG A 416 -3.85 -5.16 1.89
N VAL A 417 -4.72 -4.73 2.79
CA VAL A 417 -4.33 -4.48 4.18
C VAL A 417 -3.91 -5.77 4.89
N ARG A 418 -4.50 -6.91 4.53
CA ARG A 418 -4.04 -8.23 5.03
C ARG A 418 -2.64 -8.55 4.54
N ASP A 419 -2.33 -8.28 3.26
CA ASP A 419 -0.98 -8.47 2.74
C ASP A 419 0.03 -7.54 3.43
N GLU A 420 -0.33 -6.28 3.68
CA GLU A 420 0.49 -5.31 4.43
C GLU A 420 0.75 -5.78 5.87
N LEU A 421 -0.28 -6.28 6.55
CA LEU A 421 -0.19 -6.86 7.90
C LEU A 421 0.69 -8.11 7.93
N LYS A 422 0.52 -8.99 6.95
CA LYS A 422 1.34 -10.20 6.78
C LYS A 422 2.81 -9.89 6.61
N VAL A 423 3.17 -8.86 5.82
CA VAL A 423 4.56 -8.39 5.67
C VAL A 423 5.14 -7.92 7.01
N LYS A 424 4.30 -7.44 7.93
CA LYS A 424 4.68 -7.05 9.29
C LYS A 424 4.60 -8.21 10.30
N GLY A 425 4.32 -9.44 9.85
CA GLY A 425 4.25 -10.65 10.69
C GLY A 425 2.91 -10.85 11.42
N ILE A 426 1.85 -10.20 10.95
CA ILE A 426 0.51 -10.27 11.53
C ILE A 426 -0.39 -11.10 10.62
N GLU A 427 -0.79 -12.28 11.09
CA GLU A 427 -1.62 -13.25 10.35
C GLU A 427 -2.74 -13.84 11.22
#